data_AF-A0A7C4VER8-F1
#
_entry.id   AF-A0A7C4VER8-F1
#
_cell.length_a   1.000
_cell.length_b   1.000
_cell.length_c   1.000
_cell.angle_alpha   90.00
_cell.angle_beta   90.00
_cell.angle_gamma   90.00
#
_symmetry.space_group_name_H-M   'P 1'
#
loop_
_entity.id
_entity.type
_entity.pdbx_description
1 polymer ?
#
loop_
_entity_poly.entity_id
_entity_poly.type
_entity_poly.pdbx_seq_one_letter_code
_entity_poly.pdbx_strand_id
1 'polypeptide(L)' 'MPVKTTITLKDEIYEYLVKRFGRRKISEAVNQALMEKLFRPVKSMFGADPWLTTEGLRDEGEPHETS' A
#
# COMPACT_ATOMS: atom_id res chain seq x y z
N MET A 1 -15.81 -8.07 -7.39
CA MET A 1 -16.77 -7.03 -7.83
C MET A 1 -16.22 -5.67 -7.43
N PRO A 2 -16.29 -4.62 -8.28
CA PRO A 2 -15.91 -3.28 -7.86
C PRO A 2 -16.85 -2.79 -6.75
N VAL A 3 -16.28 -2.40 -5.60
CA VAL A 3 -17.05 -1.87 -4.47
C VAL A 3 -17.33 -0.40 -4.73
N LYS A 4 -18.61 -0.03 -4.81
CA LYS A 4 -19.01 1.38 -4.92
C LYS A 4 -18.74 2.06 -3.58
N THR A 5 -17.94 3.12 -3.63
CA THR A 5 -17.56 3.89 -2.44
C THR A 5 -17.90 5.36 -2.69
N THR A 6 -18.55 5.99 -1.72
CA THR A 6 -18.83 7.43 -1.75
C THR A 6 -17.79 8.15 -0.91
N ILE A 7 -17.14 9.15 -1.49
CA ILE A 7 -16.13 9.98 -0.82
C ILE A 7 -16.51 11.46 -0.93
N THR A 8 -16.16 12.25 0.07
CA THR A 8 -16.24 13.71 0.04
C THR A 8 -14.93 14.28 -0.45
N LEU A 9 -14.97 15.10 -1.50
CA LEU A 9 -13.82 15.82 -2.05
C LEU A 9 -14.05 17.33 -1.89
N LYS A 10 -12.96 18.08 -1.70
CA LYS A 10 -13.03 19.54 -1.84
C LYS A 10 -13.31 19.90 -3.30
N ASP A 11 -14.10 20.94 -3.53
CA ASP A 11 -14.51 21.35 -4.87
C ASP A 11 -13.31 21.66 -5.78
N GLU A 12 -12.31 22.36 -5.26
CA GLU A 12 -11.06 22.67 -5.97
C GLU A 12 -10.34 21.41 -6.49
N ILE A 13 -10.33 20.35 -5.68
CA ILE A 13 -9.69 19.07 -6.03
C ILE A 13 -10.54 18.36 -7.09
N TYR A 14 -11.87 18.38 -6.94
CA TYR A 14 -12.77 17.81 -7.92
C TYR A 14 -12.63 18.48 -9.29
N GLU A 15 -12.62 19.81 -9.35
CA GLU A 15 -12.43 20.57 -10.58
C GLU A 15 -11.09 20.26 -11.24
N TYR A 16 -10.02 20.20 -10.44
CA TYR A 16 -8.69 19.82 -10.92
C TYR A 16 -8.68 18.42 -11.54
N LEU A 17 -9.27 17.44 -10.85
CA LEU A 17 -9.35 16.06 -11.32
C LEU A 17 -10.18 15.95 -12.61
N VAL A 18 -11.30 16.67 -12.68
CA VAL A 18 -12.14 16.74 -13.89
C VAL A 18 -11.37 17.34 -15.06
N LYS A 19 -10.64 18.45 -14.85
CA LYS A 19 -9.87 19.13 -15.89
C LYS A 19 -8.71 18.28 -16.41
N ARG A 20 -8.05 17.54 -15.51
CA ARG A 20 -6.84 16.77 -15.83
C ARG A 20 -7.13 15.37 -16.39
N PHE A 21 -8.12 14.67 -15.85
CA PHE A 21 -8.39 13.26 -16.17
C PHE A 21 -9.74 13.03 -16.86
N GLY A 22 -10.63 14.03 -16.85
CA GLY A 22 -11.98 13.92 -17.39
C GLY A 22 -12.94 13.19 -16.45
N ARG A 23 -14.25 13.44 -16.63
CA ARG A 23 -15.32 12.93 -15.72
C ARG A 23 -15.37 11.40 -15.61
N ARG A 24 -15.00 10.68 -16.68
CA ARG A 24 -15.09 9.20 -16.71
C ARG A 24 -13.98 8.49 -15.92
N LYS A 25 -12.84 9.14 -15.69
CA LYS A 25 -11.65 8.52 -15.09
C LYS A 25 -11.35 9.00 -13.66
N ILE A 26 -12.26 9.74 -13.03
CA ILE A 26 -12.06 10.27 -11.67
C ILE A 26 -11.85 9.14 -10.66
N SER A 27 -12.68 8.09 -10.72
CA SER A 27 -12.55 6.97 -9.79
C SER A 27 -11.20 6.27 -9.91
N GLU A 28 -10.68 6.13 -11.13
CA GLU A 28 -9.39 5.49 -11.39
C GLU A 28 -8.24 6.36 -10.86
N ALA A 29 -8.27 7.66 -11.14
CA ALA A 29 -7.27 8.61 -10.67
C ALA A 29 -7.23 8.72 -9.13
N VAL A 30 -8.40 8.73 -8.48
CA VAL A 30 -8.49 8.76 -7.01
C VAL A 30 -7.95 7.46 -6.42
N ASN A 31 -8.32 6.31 -6.96
CA ASN A 31 -7.85 5.02 -6.46
C ASN A 31 -6.33 4.88 -6.62
N GLN A 32 -5.77 5.30 -7.75
CA GLN A 32 -4.33 5.30 -7.96
C GLN A 32 -3.60 6.21 -6.96
N ALA A 33 -4.10 7.44 -6.77
CA ALA A 33 -3.50 8.38 -5.82
C ALA A 33 -3.55 7.86 -4.38
N LEU A 34 -4.69 7.26 -3.97
CA LEU A 34 -4.81 6.63 -2.66
C LEU A 34 -3.89 5.42 -2.54
N MET A 35 -3.78 4.60 -3.58
CA MET A 35 -2.93 3.42 -3.59
C MET A 35 -1.45 3.78 -3.41
N GLU A 36 -0.99 4.82 -4.13
CA GLU A 36 0.38 5.33 -4.01
C GLU A 36 0.69 5.93 -2.63
N LYS A 37 -0.31 6.42 -1.89
CA LYS A 37 -0.11 7.04 -0.58
C LYS A 37 -0.28 6.06 0.58
N LEU A 38 -1.26 5.17 0.49
CA LEU A 38 -1.61 4.21 1.55
C LEU A 38 -0.78 2.94 1.46
N PHE A 39 -0.54 2.43 0.25
CA PHE A 39 0.21 1.21 0.00
C PHE A 39 1.59 1.48 -0.56
N ARG A 40 2.09 2.72 -0.48
CA ARG A 40 3.51 2.97 -0.70
C ARG A 40 4.27 2.02 0.21
N PRO A 41 5.16 1.16 -0.31
CA PRO A 41 5.96 0.33 0.56
C PRO A 41 6.81 1.28 1.42
N VAL A 42 6.36 1.50 2.65
CA VAL A 42 7.24 1.88 3.73
C VAL A 42 8.26 0.75 3.74
N LYS A 43 9.55 1.06 3.60
CA LYS A 43 10.63 0.06 3.71
C LYS A 43 10.22 -0.94 4.79
N SER A 44 9.98 -2.19 4.38
CA SER A 44 9.56 -3.25 5.27
C SER A 44 10.47 -3.20 6.51
N MET A 45 9.90 -3.06 7.70
CA MET A 45 10.70 -3.24 8.92
C MET A 45 11.10 -4.71 9.10
N PHE A 46 10.48 -5.63 8.36
CA PHE A 46 10.97 -6.99 8.15
C PHE A 46 12.02 -6.97 7.04
N GLY A 47 13.29 -6.94 7.45
CA GLY A 47 14.45 -6.70 6.58
C GLY A 47 15.01 -5.29 6.78
N ALA A 48 15.38 -4.95 8.03
CA ALA A 48 15.90 -3.65 8.43
C ALA A 48 17.12 -3.18 7.61
N ASP A 49 17.78 -4.05 6.87
CA ASP A 49 18.69 -3.68 5.80
C ASP A 49 18.78 -4.78 4.72
N PRO A 50 19.14 -4.45 3.45
CA PRO A 50 19.37 -5.43 2.39
C PRO A 50 20.48 -6.47 2.67
N TRP A 51 21.37 -6.20 3.64
CA TRP A 51 22.40 -7.16 4.09
C TRP A 51 21.89 -8.12 5.17
N LEU A 52 20.70 -7.85 5.73
CA LEU A 52 20.05 -8.67 6.74
C LEU A 52 19.25 -9.78 6.05
N THR A 53 19.94 -10.64 5.31
CA THR A 53 19.38 -11.88 4.75
C THR A 53 19.29 -12.93 5.85
N THR A 54 18.27 -13.80 5.77
CA THR A 54 18.17 -14.99 6.64
C THR A 54 19.20 -16.07 6.31
N GLU A 55 20.06 -15.82 5.31
CA GLU A 55 21.17 -16.70 4.94
C GLU A 55 22.20 -16.74 6.07
N GLY A 56 22.15 -17.80 6.88
CA GLY A 56 23.07 -18.01 8.01
C GLY A 56 22.48 -17.71 9.38
N LEU A 57 21.22 -17.26 9.47
CA LEU A 57 20.47 -17.40 10.70
C LEU A 57 20.28 -18.89 10.95
N ARG A 58 20.95 -19.43 11.96
CA ARG A 58 20.60 -20.74 12.49
C ARG A 58 19.15 -20.64 12.93
N ASP A 59 18.28 -21.44 12.33
CA ASP A 59 17.12 -21.93 13.06
C ASP A 59 17.71 -22.68 14.26
N GLU A 60 17.83 -21.99 15.39
CA GLU A 60 17.78 -22.67 16.67
C GLU A 60 16.37 -23.22 16.76
N GLY A 61 16.17 -24.36 16.10
CA GLY A 61 14.96 -25.15 16.23
C GLY A 61 14.80 -25.39 17.72
N GLU A 62 13.85 -24.66 18.31
CA GLU A 62 13.40 -24.87 19.67
C GLU A 62 13.06 -26.37 19.77
N PRO A 63 13.76 -27.18 20.58
CA PRO A 63 13.19 -28.42 21.04
C PRO A 63 12.25 -28.03 22.19
N HIS A 64 11.12 -27.42 21.85
CA HIS A 64 10.03 -27.35 22.81
C HIS A 64 9.53 -28.78 23.00
N GLU A 65 9.94 -29.34 24.14
CA GLU A 65 9.34 -30.44 24.87
C GLU A 65 9.28 -31.80 24.16
N THR A 66 10.28 -32.65 24.43
CA THR A 66 10.00 -34.06 24.68
C THR A 66 10.79 -34.58 25.88
N SER A 67 10.02 -35.04 26.87
CA SER A 67 10.33 -35.87 28.05
C SER A 67 10.64 -35.14 29.35
#